data_AF-A0A3C0S2B5-F1
#
_entry.id   AF-A0A3C0S2B5-F1
#
_cell.length_a   1.000
_cell.length_b   1.000
_cell.length_c   1.000
_cell.angle_alpha   90.00
_cell.angle_beta   90.00
_cell.angle_gamma   90.00
#
_symmetry.space_group_name_H-M   'P 1'
#
loop_
_entity.id
_entity.type
_entity.pdbx_description
1 polymer ?
#
loop_
_entity_poly.entity_id
_entity_poly.type
_entity_poly.pdbx_seq_one_letter_code
_entity_poly.pdbx_strand_id
1 'polypeptide(L)'
;MDIDAIKSDCLSRMLTVRDALDVISGKWKVLIIISIMSGNKRFREIERSIPKISSKVLAKELKDLEEHQLIKRTVYDELPVLVEYTATDYVYTLEKV
;
A
#
# COMPACT_ATOMS: atom_id res chain seq x y z
N MET A 1 -36.90 -16.03 7.47
CA MET A 1 -35.73 -15.14 7.50
C MET A 1 -34.53 -16.03 7.76
N ASP A 2 -33.86 -16.44 6.69
CA ASP A 2 -32.79 -17.45 6.69
C ASP A 2 -31.54 -16.97 7.42
N ILE A 3 -31.27 -17.56 8.58
CA ILE A 3 -30.06 -17.33 9.39
C ILE A 3 -28.80 -17.79 8.62
N ASP A 4 -28.92 -18.77 7.73
CA ASP A 4 -27.82 -19.29 6.90
C ASP A 4 -27.39 -18.32 5.79
N ALA A 5 -28.32 -17.52 5.25
CA ALA A 5 -27.99 -16.48 4.26
C ALA A 5 -27.19 -15.33 4.88
N ILE A 6 -27.51 -14.95 6.13
CA ILE A 6 -26.76 -13.93 6.88
C ILE A 6 -25.36 -14.43 7.24
N LYS A 7 -25.22 -15.71 7.62
CA LYS A 7 -23.92 -16.33 7.91
C LYS A 7 -23.02 -16.38 6.68
N SER A 8 -23.56 -16.73 5.52
CA SER A 8 -22.79 -16.84 4.28
C SER A 8 -22.30 -15.48 3.75
N ASP A 9 -23.13 -14.43 3.84
CA ASP A 9 -22.76 -13.07 3.42
C ASP A 9 -21.81 -12.40 4.43
N CYS A 10 -21.96 -12.67 5.72
CA CYS A 10 -21.03 -12.17 6.73
C CYS A 10 -19.63 -12.80 6.56
N LEU A 11 -19.56 -14.10 6.28
CA LEU A 11 -18.30 -14.82 6.10
C LEU A 11 -17.54 -14.35 4.84
N SER A 12 -18.24 -14.13 3.73
CA SER A 12 -17.64 -13.62 2.49
C SER A 12 -17.07 -12.21 2.70
N ARG A 13 -17.81 -11.32 3.37
CA ARG A 13 -17.34 -9.97 3.70
C ARG A 13 -16.15 -9.96 4.67
N MET A 14 -16.14 -10.87 5.65
CA MET A 14 -15.00 -11.00 6.57
C MET A 14 -13.74 -11.49 5.85
N LEU A 15 -13.88 -12.37 4.85
CA LEU A 15 -12.75 -12.84 4.05
C LEU A 15 -12.19 -11.71 3.19
N THR A 16 -13.04 -10.93 2.51
CA THR A 16 -12.57 -9.79 1.70
C THR A 16 -11.87 -8.72 2.56
N VAL A 17 -12.39 -8.46 3.77
CA VAL A 17 -11.76 -7.52 4.72
C VAL A 17 -10.42 -8.09 5.22
N ARG A 18 -10.35 -9.39 5.49
CA ARG A 18 -9.11 -10.05 5.91
C ARG A 18 -8.05 -10.00 4.81
N ASP A 19 -8.42 -10.27 3.56
CA ASP A 19 -7.50 -10.21 2.43
C ASP A 19 -6.95 -8.79 2.26
N ALA A 20 -7.81 -7.77 2.33
CA ALA A 20 -7.38 -6.38 2.31
C ALA A 20 -6.45 -6.04 3.48
N LEU A 21 -6.79 -6.49 4.69
CA LEU A 21 -5.97 -6.33 5.88
C LEU A 21 -4.63 -7.06 5.73
N ASP A 22 -4.55 -8.26 5.17
CA ASP A 22 -3.29 -8.96 5.02
C ASP A 22 -2.33 -8.20 4.09
N VAL A 23 -2.87 -7.52 3.07
CA VAL A 23 -2.09 -6.67 2.17
C VAL A 23 -1.61 -5.39 2.84
N ILE A 24 -2.44 -4.68 3.61
CA ILE A 24 -2.07 -3.39 4.23
C ILE A 24 -1.55 -3.52 5.66
N SER A 25 -1.67 -4.69 6.28
CA SER A 25 -1.24 -4.95 7.64
C SER A 25 0.28 -4.93 7.73
N GLY A 26 0.76 -4.28 8.77
CA GLY A 26 2.17 -4.09 8.98
C GLY A 26 2.43 -2.73 9.61
N LYS A 27 3.46 -2.66 10.46
CA LYS A 27 3.84 -1.45 11.16
C LYS A 27 4.16 -0.27 10.22
N TRP A 28 4.58 -0.57 8.99
CA TRP A 28 5.18 0.42 8.09
C TRP A 28 4.36 0.69 6.83
N LYS A 29 3.61 -0.28 6.29
CA LYS A 29 2.88 -0.15 5.02
C LYS A 29 1.96 1.07 4.99
N VAL A 30 1.11 1.22 6.00
CA VAL A 30 0.19 2.36 6.12
C VAL A 30 0.94 3.69 6.18
N LEU A 31 2.06 3.76 6.92
CA LEU A 31 2.88 4.98 7.00
C LEU A 31 3.54 5.32 5.66
N ILE A 32 3.97 4.31 4.91
CA ILE A 32 4.54 4.46 3.57
C ILE A 32 3.50 4.99 2.59
N ILE A 33 2.30 4.41 2.58
CA ILE A 33 1.19 4.85 1.73
C ILE A 33 0.83 6.31 2.06
N ILE A 34 0.65 6.65 3.33
CA ILE A 34 0.36 8.03 3.76
C ILE A 34 1.48 8.98 3.33
N SER A 35 2.75 8.60 3.46
CA SER A 35 3.88 9.42 3.02
C SER A 35 3.84 9.70 1.52
N ILE A 36 3.55 8.69 0.70
CA ILE A 36 3.44 8.81 -0.76
C ILE A 36 2.23 9.68 -1.15
N MET A 37 1.08 9.46 -0.52
CA MET A 37 -0.12 10.29 -0.72
C MET A 37 0.09 11.75 -0.29
N SER A 38 0.98 12.00 0.67
CA SER A 38 1.40 13.35 1.07
C SER A 38 2.35 14.02 0.08
N GLY A 39 2.74 13.34 -1.00
CA GLY A 39 3.55 13.89 -2.08
C GLY A 39 5.02 13.49 -2.07
N ASN A 40 5.47 12.66 -1.12
CA ASN A 40 6.86 12.14 -1.14
C ASN A 40 6.97 11.07 -2.23
N LYS A 41 7.81 11.33 -3.24
CA LYS A 41 7.93 10.43 -4.41
C LYS A 41 9.23 9.65 -4.40
N ARG A 42 10.29 10.17 -3.77
CA ARG A 42 11.61 9.54 -3.80
C ARG A 42 11.84 8.67 -2.57
N PHE A 43 12.63 7.61 -2.73
CA PHE A 43 12.97 6.69 -1.63
C PHE A 43 13.44 7.42 -0.36
N ARG A 44 14.34 8.40 -0.51
CA ARG A 44 14.90 9.15 0.62
C ARG A 44 13.91 10.14 1.25
N GLU A 45 12.95 10.65 0.47
CA GLU A 45 11.88 11.51 1.01
C GLU A 45 10.96 10.68 1.91
N ILE A 46 10.53 9.52 1.41
CA ILE A 46 9.67 8.57 2.13
C ILE A 46 10.38 8.06 3.40
N GLU A 47 11.66 7.71 3.30
CA GLU A 47 12.46 7.27 4.46
C GLU A 47 12.53 8.36 5.54
N ARG A 48 12.78 9.62 5.15
CA ARG A 48 12.90 10.74 6.09
C ARG A 48 11.57 11.11 6.74
N SER A 49 10.45 10.94 6.04
CA SER A 49 9.13 11.25 6.59
C SER A 49 8.65 10.22 7.61
N ILE A 50 9.30 9.05 7.72
CA ILE A 50 8.87 7.94 8.60
C ILE A 50 9.96 7.68 9.64
N PRO A 51 9.82 8.21 10.87
CA PRO A 51 10.81 8.00 11.92
C PRO A 51 11.05 6.51 12.21
N LYS A 52 12.33 6.14 12.39
CA LYS A 52 12.79 4.79 12.80
C LYS A 52 12.61 3.67 11.78
N ILE A 53 12.13 3.94 10.56
CA ILE A 53 12.20 2.94 9.49
C ILE A 53 13.65 2.78 9.03
N SER A 54 14.09 1.55 8.77
CA SER A 54 15.39 1.32 8.15
C SER A 54 15.26 1.25 6.63
N SER A 55 16.29 1.64 5.89
CA SER A 55 16.28 1.56 4.42
C SER A 55 15.97 0.14 3.92
N LYS A 56 16.47 -0.90 4.63
CA LYS A 56 16.21 -2.30 4.30
C LYS A 56 14.74 -2.66 4.44
N VAL A 57 14.09 -2.21 5.52
CA VAL A 57 12.66 -2.44 5.73
C VAL A 57 11.86 -1.66 4.70
N LEU A 58 12.16 -0.37 4.49
CA LEU A 58 11.46 0.44 3.48
C LEU A 58 11.53 -0.19 2.08
N ALA A 59 12.70 -0.65 1.65
CA ALA A 59 12.84 -1.31 0.35
C ALA A 59 11.98 -2.58 0.23
N LYS A 60 11.91 -3.38 1.31
CA LYS A 60 11.06 -4.58 1.36
C LYS A 60 9.58 -4.21 1.26
N GLU A 61 9.13 -3.25 2.06
CA GLU A 61 7.72 -2.85 2.09
C GLU A 61 7.28 -2.16 0.79
N LEU A 62 8.13 -1.33 0.17
CA LEU A 62 7.84 -0.73 -1.15
C LEU A 62 7.70 -1.81 -2.22
N LYS A 63 8.57 -2.82 -2.22
CA LYS A 63 8.48 -3.94 -3.17
C LYS A 63 7.18 -4.73 -2.96
N ASP A 64 6.82 -5.01 -1.72
CA ASP A 64 5.58 -5.71 -1.39
C ASP A 64 4.33 -4.90 -1.79
N LEU A 65 4.32 -3.59 -1.54
CA LEU A 65 3.24 -2.69 -1.98
C LEU A 65 3.14 -2.58 -3.50
N GLU A 66 4.27 -2.65 -4.21
CA GLU A 66 4.33 -2.67 -5.68
C GLU A 66 3.76 -3.99 -6.24
N GLU A 67 4.13 -5.13 -5.64
CA GLU A 67 3.61 -6.45 -6.01
C GLU A 67 2.09 -6.56 -5.83
N HIS A 68 1.55 -5.91 -4.78
CA HIS A 68 0.11 -5.81 -4.54
C HIS A 68 -0.58 -4.66 -5.31
N GLN A 69 0.12 -4.02 -6.24
CA GLN A 69 -0.39 -2.93 -7.08
C GLN A 69 -0.96 -1.73 -6.29
N LEU A 70 -0.53 -1.52 -5.04
CA LEU A 70 -0.92 -0.36 -4.24
C LEU A 70 -0.06 0.86 -4.56
N ILE A 71 1.18 0.63 -4.98
CA ILE A 71 2.07 1.68 -5.46
C ILE A 71 2.65 1.30 -6.81
N LYS A 72 3.02 2.32 -7.59
CA LYS A 72 3.73 2.18 -8.85
C LYS A 72 5.11 2.79 -8.72
N ARG A 73 6.14 2.01 -9.06
CA ARG A 73 7.51 2.47 -9.24
C ARG A 73 7.72 2.87 -10.68
N THR A 74 8.08 4.13 -10.91
CA THR A 74 8.42 4.65 -12.24
C THR A 74 9.90 5.00 -12.29
N VAL A 75 10.59 4.51 -13.31
CA VAL A 75 11.99 4.86 -13.60
C VAL A 75 11.98 5.76 -14.82
N TYR A 76 12.55 6.95 -14.69
CA TYR A 76 12.72 7.89 -15.80
C TYR A 76 14.17 7.82 -16.25
N ASP A 77 14.37 7.52 -17.53
CA ASP A 77 15.68 7.40 -18.18
C ASP A 77 16.26 8.78 -18.54
N GLU A 78 16.22 9.70 -17.59
CA GLU A 78 16.86 11.01 -17.66
C GLU A 78 18.21 10.97 -16.92
N LEU A 79 19.06 11.96 -17.16
CA LEU A 79 20.36 12.10 -16.48
C LEU A 79 20.24 13.20 -15.41
N PRO A 80 20.32 12.88 -14.10
CA PRO A 80 20.50 11.56 -13.48
C PRO A 80 19.21 10.71 -13.45
N VAL A 81 19.35 9.37 -13.44
CA VAL A 81 18.22 8.43 -13.41
C VAL A 81 17.32 8.72 -12.22
N LEU A 82 16.05 9.01 -12.48
CA LEU A 82 15.06 9.33 -11.46
C LEU A 82 14.16 8.12 -11.20
N VAL A 83 13.93 7.82 -9.92
CA VAL A 83 13.00 6.79 -9.48
C VAL A 83 11.95 7.43 -8.58
N GLU A 84 10.68 7.26 -8.95
CA GLU A 84 9.53 7.74 -8.19
C GLU A 84 8.59 6.61 -7.79
N TYR A 85 7.97 6.76 -6.63
CA TYR A 85 6.90 5.92 -6.11
C TYR A 85 5.61 6.75 -6.04
N THR A 86 4.54 6.22 -6.59
CA THR A 86 3.22 6.89 -6.64
C THR A 86 2.14 5.91 -6.20
N ALA A 87 1.10 6.39 -5.51
CA ALA A 87 -0.07 5.56 -5.24
C ALA A 87 -0.78 5.23 -6.56
N THR A 88 -1.29 4.01 -6.69
CA THR A 88 -2.08 3.61 -7.87
C THR A 88 -3.54 3.99 -7.71
N ASP A 89 -4.28 4.01 -8.83
CA ASP A 89 -5.73 4.20 -8.83
C ASP A 89 -6.46 3.11 -8.01
N TYR A 90 -5.85 1.92 -7.88
CA TYR A 90 -6.38 0.80 -7.08
C TYR A 90 -6.54 1.16 -5.60
N VAL A 91 -5.65 1.99 -5.03
CA VAL A 91 -5.79 2.48 -3.64
C VAL A 91 -7.12 3.21 -3.45
N TYR A 92 -7.59 3.95 -4.45
CA TYR A 92 -8.86 4.69 -4.38
C TYR A 92 -10.08 3.79 -4.59
N THR A 93 -9.92 2.57 -5.11
CA THR A 93 -11.02 1.60 -5.17
C THR A 93 -11.33 0.98 -3.80
N LEU A 94 -10.39 1.01 -2.86
CA LEU A 94 -10.60 0.62 -1.46
C LEU A 94 -11.48 1.61 -0.68
N GLU A 95 -11.78 2.78 -1.24
CA GLU A 95 -12.67 3.78 -0.62
C GLU A 95 -14.16 3.45 -0.81
N LYS A 96 -14.50 2.59 -1.79
CA LYS A 96 -15.89 2.18 -2.06
C LYS A 96 -16.16 0.77 -1.55
N VAL A 97 -16.24 0.62 -0.23
CA VAL A 97 -16.87 -0.54 0.42
C VAL A 97 -17.81 -0.07 1.52
#